data_AF-A0A7S4Q4Z9-F1
#
_entry.id   AF-A0A7S4Q4Z9-F1
#
_cell.length_a   1.000
_cell.length_b   1.000
_cell.length_c   1.000
_cell.angle_alpha   90.00
_cell.angle_beta   90.00
_cell.angle_gamma   90.00
#
_symmetry.space_group_name_H-M   'P 1'
#
loop_
_entity.id
_entity.type
_entity.pdbx_description
1 polymer ?
#
loop_
_entity_poly.entity_id
_entity_poly.type
_entity_poly.pdbx_seq_one_letter_code
_entity_poly.pdbx_strand_id
1 'polypeptide(L)'
;SGRAWPALRPRGPQSDDAFAIVEWAAEPWGYLAMGNYPYASSYILHGDSSMPPWPLRAACQHLDRDFEEDADLFAAVREAVAIYYNSSGDKSCFDVPGSSGSARTSHPPPAAPARGLRWRWRGQSVEASSRAGGDCRGSWDYQWCTEMVQPFTQGTDADMFFCPNGTFYRAQNCSHWDFEAEVQRCERQWGVRPRKDWARLALAGKDIPSASNIVFSNGLQDPWHGGGVLRSLSESAVAVLLPSGAHHIDLMFTDAEDAKYPDIGAARELERTHMRRWVRGARR
;
A
#
# COMPACT_ATOMS: atom_id res chain seq x y z
N SER A 1 1.63 -27.69 17.67
CA SER A 1 0.22 -28.04 17.36
C SER A 1 -0.13 -27.39 16.04
N GLY A 2 -0.20 -28.19 14.98
CA GLY A 2 -0.31 -27.72 13.60
C GLY A 2 -1.67 -27.10 13.32
N ARG A 3 -1.69 -25.79 13.12
CA ARG A 3 -2.79 -25.13 12.43
C ARG A 3 -2.61 -25.48 10.95
N ALA A 4 -3.49 -26.30 10.39
CA ALA A 4 -3.49 -26.54 8.95
C ALA A 4 -3.91 -25.23 8.27
N TRP A 5 -2.99 -24.64 7.53
CA TRP A 5 -3.22 -23.36 6.88
C TRP A 5 -4.04 -23.51 5.60
N PRO A 6 -4.73 -22.45 5.17
CA PRO A 6 -5.73 -22.53 4.12
C PRO A 6 -5.14 -23.01 2.79
N ALA A 7 -5.82 -23.94 2.12
CA ALA A 7 -5.44 -24.35 0.76
C ALA A 7 -5.84 -23.27 -0.27
N LEU A 8 -5.19 -23.25 -1.44
CA LEU A 8 -5.65 -22.45 -2.58
C LEU A 8 -6.92 -23.09 -3.17
N ARG A 9 -7.94 -22.28 -3.48
CA ARG A 9 -9.15 -22.76 -4.16
C ARG A 9 -8.88 -22.86 -5.67
N PRO A 10 -8.98 -24.06 -6.30
CA PRO A 10 -8.80 -24.21 -7.75
C PRO A 10 -9.89 -23.43 -8.52
N ARG A 11 -9.53 -22.74 -9.60
CA ARG A 11 -10.52 -22.03 -10.44
C ARG A 11 -11.20 -22.93 -11.47
N GLY A 12 -10.67 -24.13 -11.69
CA GLY A 12 -11.24 -25.16 -12.56
C GLY A 12 -10.19 -25.86 -13.42
N PRO A 13 -10.56 -26.89 -14.18
CA PRO A 13 -9.60 -27.70 -14.96
C PRO A 13 -9.05 -27.01 -16.22
N GLN A 14 -9.52 -25.82 -16.57
CA GLN A 14 -9.17 -25.10 -17.81
C GLN A 14 -8.49 -23.74 -17.56
N SER A 15 -8.23 -23.37 -16.31
CA SER A 15 -7.65 -22.08 -15.97
C SER A 15 -6.12 -22.14 -15.92
N ASP A 16 -5.46 -21.13 -16.48
CA ASP A 16 -4.03 -20.89 -16.27
C ASP A 16 -3.83 -20.29 -14.86
N ASP A 17 -3.91 -21.16 -13.86
CA ASP A 17 -3.79 -20.80 -12.44
C ASP A 17 -2.36 -20.43 -12.05
N ALA A 18 -1.36 -20.94 -12.75
CA ALA A 18 0.04 -20.76 -12.38
C ALA A 18 0.44 -19.27 -12.37
N PHE A 19 0.07 -18.53 -13.41
CA PHE A 19 0.36 -17.09 -13.47
C PHE A 19 -0.41 -16.29 -12.41
N ALA A 20 -1.72 -16.55 -12.29
CA ALA A 20 -2.56 -15.83 -11.35
C ALA A 20 -2.13 -16.08 -9.88
N ILE A 21 -1.65 -17.27 -9.56
CA ILE A 21 -1.11 -17.60 -8.23
C ILE A 21 0.16 -16.79 -7.94
N VAL A 22 1.04 -16.61 -8.92
CA VAL A 22 2.27 -15.85 -8.74
C VAL A 22 1.99 -14.36 -8.55
N GLU A 23 1.08 -13.77 -9.35
CA GLU A 23 0.65 -12.38 -9.13
C GLU A 23 -0.01 -12.20 -7.77
N TRP A 24 -0.90 -13.13 -7.41
CA TRP A 24 -1.54 -13.16 -6.10
C TRP A 24 -0.52 -13.30 -4.95
N ALA A 25 0.51 -14.13 -5.09
CA ALA A 25 1.54 -14.28 -4.06
C ALA A 25 2.49 -13.08 -3.99
N ALA A 26 2.62 -12.28 -5.05
CA ALA A 26 3.47 -11.10 -5.11
C ALA A 26 2.83 -9.86 -4.42
N GLU A 27 1.52 -9.71 -4.51
CA GLU A 27 0.78 -8.55 -4.01
C GLU A 27 1.02 -8.25 -2.50
N PRO A 28 0.97 -9.22 -1.58
CA PRO A 28 1.08 -8.98 -0.14
C PRO A 28 2.38 -8.31 0.30
N TRP A 29 3.48 -8.53 -0.41
CA TRP A 29 4.80 -8.04 0.02
C TRP A 29 4.86 -6.51 0.10
N GLY A 30 4.17 -5.81 -0.81
CA GLY A 30 4.03 -4.36 -0.74
C GLY A 30 3.26 -3.91 0.50
N TYR A 31 2.15 -4.57 0.80
CA TYR A 31 1.32 -4.28 1.99
C TYR A 31 2.01 -4.61 3.32
N LEU A 32 2.75 -5.73 3.35
CA LEU A 32 3.57 -6.12 4.50
C LEU A 32 4.68 -5.10 4.75
N ALA A 33 5.31 -4.56 3.70
CA ALA A 33 6.31 -3.50 3.80
C ALA A 33 5.69 -2.17 4.27
N MET A 34 4.57 -1.74 3.68
CA MET A 34 3.87 -0.52 4.09
C MET A 34 3.40 -0.59 5.56
N GLY A 35 2.85 -1.73 5.97
CA GLY A 35 2.32 -1.97 7.31
C GLY A 35 3.36 -2.46 8.31
N ASN A 36 4.66 -2.32 8.03
CA ASN A 36 5.73 -2.88 8.84
C ASN A 36 5.95 -2.12 10.17
N TYR A 37 4.90 -1.99 10.98
CA TYR A 37 4.89 -1.25 12.23
C TYR A 37 5.38 -2.09 13.42
N PRO A 38 5.90 -1.48 14.50
CA PRO A 38 6.39 -2.18 15.68
C PRO A 38 5.32 -2.78 16.58
N TYR A 39 4.05 -2.60 16.25
CA TYR A 39 2.88 -3.06 17.00
C TYR A 39 1.82 -3.61 16.03
N ALA A 40 0.86 -4.34 16.58
CA ALA A 40 -0.25 -4.88 15.77
C ALA A 40 -1.10 -3.73 15.22
N SER A 41 -1.48 -3.81 13.95
CA SER A 41 -2.20 -2.73 13.27
C SER A 41 -3.19 -3.24 12.25
N SER A 42 -4.37 -2.62 12.23
CA SER A 42 -5.43 -2.87 11.25
C SER A 42 -5.42 -1.89 10.09
N TYR A 43 -4.48 -0.94 10.05
CA TYR A 43 -4.52 0.20 9.14
C TYR A 43 -4.49 -0.22 7.67
N ILE A 44 -3.50 -1.03 7.28
CA ILE A 44 -3.36 -1.54 5.91
C ILE A 44 -4.51 -2.47 5.52
N LEU A 45 -5.11 -3.15 6.50
CA LEU A 45 -6.26 -4.03 6.31
C LEU A 45 -7.60 -3.30 6.47
N HIS A 46 -7.59 -1.96 6.46
CA HIS A 46 -8.78 -1.11 6.53
C HIS A 46 -9.74 -1.41 7.71
N GLY A 47 -9.23 -1.99 8.80
CA GLY A 47 -10.03 -2.35 9.97
C GLY A 47 -10.66 -3.75 9.94
N ASP A 48 -10.52 -4.51 8.85
CA ASP A 48 -11.14 -5.85 8.72
C ASP A 48 -10.48 -6.88 9.66
N SER A 49 -9.17 -6.76 9.85
CA SER A 49 -8.38 -7.51 10.83
C SER A 49 -7.09 -6.75 11.15
N SER A 50 -6.18 -7.35 11.93
CA SER A 50 -4.90 -6.74 12.29
C SER A 50 -3.73 -7.62 11.90
N MET A 51 -2.74 -7.04 11.23
CA MET A 51 -1.44 -7.67 11.06
C MET A 51 -0.68 -7.67 12.39
N PRO A 52 0.18 -8.68 12.65
CA PRO A 52 1.00 -8.72 13.86
C PRO A 52 2.06 -7.59 13.84
N PRO A 53 2.73 -7.32 14.97
CA PRO A 53 3.94 -6.49 14.99
C PRO A 53 4.98 -7.01 14.00
N TRP A 54 5.61 -6.10 13.25
CA TRP A 54 6.63 -6.42 12.25
C TRP A 54 6.19 -7.50 11.24
N PRO A 55 5.06 -7.29 10.54
CA PRO A 55 4.45 -8.32 9.71
C PRO A 55 5.34 -8.79 8.55
N LEU A 56 6.20 -7.92 8.00
CA LEU A 56 7.18 -8.37 7.00
C LEU A 56 8.20 -9.35 7.60
N ARG A 57 8.66 -9.10 8.84
CA ARG A 57 9.54 -10.05 9.54
C ARG A 57 8.83 -11.35 9.86
N ALA A 58 7.58 -11.29 10.31
CA ALA A 58 6.76 -12.47 10.55
C ALA A 58 6.60 -13.33 9.28
N ALA A 59 6.39 -12.69 8.12
CA ALA A 59 6.34 -13.37 6.83
C ALA A 59 7.69 -14.02 6.48
N CYS A 60 8.80 -13.28 6.63
CA CYS A 60 10.15 -13.79 6.37
C CYS A 60 10.54 -14.99 7.26
N GLN A 61 10.05 -15.08 8.49
CA GLN A 61 10.35 -16.22 9.39
C GLN A 61 9.92 -17.57 8.81
N HIS A 62 8.91 -17.60 7.95
CA HIS A 62 8.51 -18.84 7.25
C HIS A 62 9.52 -19.26 6.18
N LEU A 63 10.29 -18.30 5.66
CA LEU A 63 11.25 -18.46 4.57
C LEU A 63 12.71 -18.50 5.03
N ASP A 64 12.98 -18.33 6.34
CA ASP A 64 14.32 -18.26 6.93
C ASP A 64 14.94 -19.66 7.11
N ARG A 65 15.00 -20.43 6.02
CA ARG A 65 15.62 -21.76 5.94
C ARG A 65 15.91 -22.15 4.49
N ASP A 66 16.77 -23.15 4.32
CA ASP A 66 16.96 -23.80 3.05
C ASP A 66 15.81 -24.76 2.74
N PHE A 67 15.51 -24.90 1.44
CA PHE A 67 14.44 -25.76 0.92
C PHE A 67 15.02 -26.76 -0.06
N GLU A 68 14.88 -28.05 0.27
CA GLU A 68 15.32 -29.15 -0.61
C GLU A 68 14.27 -29.46 -1.70
N GLU A 69 12.98 -29.27 -1.37
CA GLU A 69 11.85 -29.58 -2.23
C GLU A 69 11.05 -28.31 -2.55
N ASP A 70 10.74 -28.08 -3.83
CA ASP A 70 9.94 -26.93 -4.27
C ASP A 70 8.57 -26.88 -3.56
N ALA A 71 7.98 -28.05 -3.27
CA ALA A 71 6.70 -28.14 -2.55
C ALA A 71 6.77 -27.52 -1.15
N ASP A 72 7.90 -27.68 -0.46
CA ASP A 72 8.12 -27.09 0.87
C ASP A 72 8.30 -25.57 0.78
N LEU A 73 8.95 -25.09 -0.28
CA LEU A 73 9.06 -23.66 -0.56
C LEU A 73 7.68 -23.06 -0.85
N PHE A 74 6.87 -23.68 -1.71
CA PHE A 74 5.51 -23.21 -1.98
C PHE A 74 4.65 -23.20 -0.72
N ALA A 75 4.77 -24.21 0.15
CA ALA A 75 4.08 -24.22 1.43
C ALA A 75 4.53 -23.05 2.31
N ALA A 76 5.83 -22.77 2.41
CA ALA A 76 6.34 -21.65 3.19
C ALA A 76 5.95 -20.27 2.63
N VAL A 77 5.94 -20.10 1.31
CA VAL A 77 5.44 -18.86 0.67
C VAL A 77 3.97 -18.65 1.01
N ARG A 78 3.16 -19.71 0.96
CA ARG A 78 1.75 -19.66 1.38
C ARG A 78 1.61 -19.21 2.83
N GLU A 79 2.46 -19.72 3.73
CA GLU A 79 2.47 -19.26 5.14
C GLU A 79 2.85 -17.79 5.26
N ALA A 80 3.86 -17.34 4.53
CA ALA A 80 4.32 -15.96 4.54
C ALA A 80 3.21 -14.98 4.10
N VAL A 81 2.54 -15.26 2.98
CA VAL A 81 1.46 -14.39 2.47
C VAL A 81 0.18 -14.46 3.31
N ALA A 82 0.01 -15.52 4.12
CA ALA A 82 -1.11 -15.65 5.04
C ALA A 82 -1.11 -14.58 6.14
N ILE A 83 0.06 -14.01 6.48
CA ILE A 83 0.17 -12.87 7.41
C ILE A 83 -0.68 -11.68 6.96
N TYR A 84 -0.82 -11.48 5.64
CA TYR A 84 -1.72 -10.48 5.07
C TYR A 84 -3.10 -11.05 4.80
N TYR A 85 -3.19 -12.13 4.02
CA TYR A 85 -4.48 -12.61 3.50
C TYR A 85 -5.38 -13.30 4.53
N ASN A 86 -4.83 -13.80 5.65
CA ASN A 86 -5.57 -14.53 6.68
C ASN A 86 -5.07 -14.19 8.10
N SER A 87 -4.82 -12.91 8.38
CA SER A 87 -4.40 -12.45 9.71
C SER A 87 -5.43 -12.72 10.82
N SER A 88 -6.73 -12.80 10.48
CA SER A 88 -7.83 -13.25 11.36
C SER A 88 -7.77 -14.76 11.67
N GLY A 89 -7.19 -15.55 10.77
CA GLY A 89 -7.15 -17.01 10.86
C GLY A 89 -8.50 -17.71 10.59
N ASP A 90 -9.49 -17.00 10.05
CA ASP A 90 -10.86 -17.49 9.80
C ASP A 90 -11.06 -18.06 8.39
N LYS A 91 -10.15 -17.77 7.44
CA LYS A 91 -10.22 -18.35 6.10
C LYS A 91 -9.83 -19.81 6.14
N SER A 92 -10.64 -20.67 5.50
CA SER A 92 -10.32 -22.08 5.27
C SER A 92 -9.63 -22.33 3.93
N CYS A 93 -9.79 -21.40 2.97
CA CYS A 93 -9.10 -21.39 1.67
C CYS A 93 -8.74 -19.96 1.23
N PHE A 94 -7.74 -19.83 0.37
CA PHE A 94 -7.43 -18.59 -0.34
C PHE A 94 -8.10 -18.59 -1.72
N ASP A 95 -8.79 -17.49 -2.02
CA ASP A 95 -9.34 -17.22 -3.35
C ASP A 95 -8.32 -16.45 -4.19
N VAL A 96 -7.88 -17.06 -5.29
CA VAL A 96 -6.96 -16.43 -6.26
C VAL A 96 -7.82 -15.75 -7.33
N PRO A 97 -7.73 -14.42 -7.50
CA PRO A 97 -8.51 -13.71 -8.51
C PRO A 97 -8.26 -14.21 -9.95
N GLY A 98 -9.25 -14.03 -10.82
CA GLY A 98 -9.11 -14.16 -12.28
C GLY A 98 -8.01 -13.24 -12.81
N SER A 99 -7.26 -13.63 -13.86
CA SER A 99 -6.32 -12.75 -14.59
C SER A 99 -7.02 -11.63 -15.40
N SER A 100 -8.26 -11.29 -15.04
CA SER A 100 -9.00 -10.19 -15.66
C SER A 100 -8.47 -8.85 -15.15
N GLY A 101 -7.33 -8.46 -15.71
CA GLY A 101 -6.79 -7.11 -15.70
C GLY A 101 -6.33 -6.63 -14.34
N SER A 102 -5.03 -6.75 -14.07
CA SER A 102 -4.23 -5.82 -13.25
C SER A 102 -5.06 -5.04 -12.24
N ALA A 103 -5.49 -5.73 -11.18
CA ALA A 103 -5.89 -5.09 -9.93
C ALA A 103 -4.63 -4.55 -9.24
N ARG A 104 -3.83 -3.73 -9.94
CA ARG A 104 -2.64 -3.11 -9.35
C ARG A 104 -3.01 -2.00 -8.37
N THR A 105 -4.28 -1.61 -8.28
CA THR A 105 -4.77 -0.65 -7.27
C THR A 105 -6.28 -0.73 -6.97
N SER A 106 -7.01 -1.76 -7.41
CA SER A 106 -8.46 -1.85 -7.13
C SER A 106 -8.72 -2.43 -5.74
N HIS A 107 -8.46 -1.63 -4.71
CA HIS A 107 -9.11 -1.84 -3.42
C HIS A 107 -10.63 -1.83 -3.63
N PRO A 108 -11.38 -2.83 -3.14
CA PRO A 108 -12.80 -2.64 -2.95
C PRO A 108 -13.01 -1.42 -2.03
N PRO A 109 -14.01 -0.56 -2.29
CA PRO A 109 -14.29 0.55 -1.39
C PRO A 109 -14.54 -0.02 0.02
N PRO A 110 -14.09 0.68 1.09
CA PRO A 110 -14.35 0.22 2.45
C PRO A 110 -15.84 -0.04 2.64
N ALA A 111 -16.16 -1.15 3.31
CA ALA A 111 -17.52 -1.46 3.72
C ALA A 111 -18.13 -0.21 4.35
N ALA A 112 -19.39 0.09 4.00
CA ALA A 112 -20.08 1.26 4.54
C ALA A 112 -19.92 1.29 6.07
N PRO A 113 -19.65 2.47 6.66
CA PRO A 113 -19.52 2.57 8.11
C PRO A 113 -20.74 1.95 8.77
N ALA A 114 -20.51 1.18 9.84
CA ALA A 114 -21.57 0.61 10.63
C ALA A 114 -22.65 1.67 10.90
N ARG A 115 -23.90 1.33 10.59
CA ARG A 115 -25.06 2.20 10.75
C ARG A 115 -25.02 2.84 12.16
N GLY A 116 -25.06 4.17 12.23
CA GLY A 116 -25.39 4.88 13.48
C GLY A 116 -24.39 5.92 14.01
N LEU A 117 -23.28 6.21 13.35
CA LEU A 117 -22.40 7.31 13.77
C LEU A 117 -23.03 8.68 13.43
N ARG A 118 -23.59 9.34 14.44
CA ARG A 118 -24.12 10.71 14.36
C ARG A 118 -23.02 11.72 14.68
N TRP A 119 -22.51 12.43 13.67
CA TRP A 119 -21.63 13.58 13.86
C TRP A 119 -22.46 14.86 13.94
N ARG A 120 -22.20 15.70 14.96
CA ARG A 120 -22.78 17.06 15.06
C ARG A 120 -21.78 18.06 14.50
N TRP A 121 -22.07 18.61 13.31
CA TRP A 121 -21.37 19.78 12.77
C TRP A 121 -22.34 20.95 12.71
N ARG A 122 -21.99 22.08 13.36
CA ARG A 122 -22.78 23.33 13.41
C ARG A 122 -24.28 23.15 13.68
N GLY A 123 -24.64 22.37 14.71
CA GLY A 123 -26.02 22.32 15.21
C GLY A 123 -27.02 21.61 14.28
N GLN A 124 -26.60 21.06 13.15
CA GLN A 124 -27.45 20.25 12.27
C GLN A 124 -27.10 18.77 12.43
N SER A 125 -28.11 17.94 12.68
CA SER A 125 -27.99 16.49 12.59
C SER A 125 -28.02 16.08 11.13
N VAL A 126 -26.90 15.64 10.58
CA VAL A 126 -26.85 15.07 9.24
C VAL A 126 -26.97 13.55 9.39
N GLU A 127 -28.08 12.98 8.95
CA GLU A 127 -28.19 11.53 8.79
C GLU A 127 -27.59 11.14 7.44
N ALA A 128 -26.62 10.22 7.44
CA ALA A 128 -26.12 9.59 6.23
C ALA A 128 -27.23 8.70 5.64
N SER A 129 -28.16 9.28 4.88
CA SER A 129 -29.20 8.53 4.20
C SER A 129 -28.57 7.78 3.02
N SER A 130 -28.51 6.45 3.15
CA SER A 130 -28.04 5.52 2.12
C SER A 130 -29.11 5.32 1.03
N ARG A 131 -29.40 6.37 0.25
CA ARG A 131 -30.12 6.26 -1.02
C ARG A 131 -29.63 7.29 -2.03
N ALA A 132 -28.53 6.96 -2.69
CA ALA A 132 -28.20 7.48 -4.01
C ALA A 132 -27.97 6.26 -4.92
N GLY A 133 -28.83 6.09 -5.93
CA GLY A 133 -28.53 5.19 -7.05
C GLY A 133 -27.38 5.82 -7.83
N GLY A 134 -26.31 5.05 -8.03
CA GLY A 134 -25.02 5.53 -8.52
C GLY A 134 -24.01 5.56 -7.37
N ASP A 135 -23.12 4.57 -7.33
CA ASP A 135 -22.00 4.50 -6.39
C ASP A 135 -20.98 5.60 -6.71
N CYS A 136 -21.31 6.86 -6.43
CA CYS A 136 -20.41 8.01 -6.58
C CYS A 136 -19.40 8.07 -5.43
N ARG A 137 -18.78 6.93 -5.09
CA ARG A 137 -17.55 6.93 -4.29
C ARG A 137 -16.41 7.22 -5.26
N GLY A 138 -15.60 8.24 -4.95
CA GLY A 138 -14.38 8.48 -5.70
C GLY A 138 -13.56 7.19 -5.74
N SER A 139 -13.35 6.64 -6.94
CA SER A 139 -12.54 5.45 -7.13
C SER A 139 -11.08 5.87 -7.27
N TRP A 140 -10.20 5.29 -6.46
CA TRP A 140 -8.76 5.47 -6.62
C TRP A 140 -8.31 5.05 -8.03
N ASP A 141 -8.92 4.00 -8.58
CA ASP A 141 -8.66 3.55 -9.94
C ASP A 141 -9.08 4.58 -11.00
N TYR A 142 -10.14 5.37 -10.75
CA TYR A 142 -10.49 6.51 -11.62
C TYR A 142 -9.45 7.64 -11.52
N GLN A 143 -8.96 7.95 -10.31
CA GLN A 143 -7.89 8.95 -10.13
C GLN A 143 -6.60 8.52 -10.84
N TRP A 144 -6.22 7.25 -10.74
CA TRP A 144 -5.12 6.67 -11.49
C TRP A 144 -5.30 6.82 -13.00
N CYS A 145 -6.49 6.47 -13.49
CA CYS A 145 -6.83 6.53 -14.91
C CYS A 145 -6.97 7.96 -15.46
N THR A 146 -6.81 9.00 -14.64
CA THR A 146 -6.93 10.40 -15.07
C THR A 146 -5.69 11.23 -14.75
N GLU A 147 -5.30 11.34 -13.49
CA GLU A 147 -4.34 12.35 -13.00
C GLU A 147 -3.19 11.75 -12.18
N MET A 148 -3.45 10.69 -11.41
CA MET A 148 -2.51 10.05 -10.49
C MET A 148 -1.80 8.85 -11.15
N VAL A 149 -1.23 9.06 -12.33
CA VAL A 149 -0.52 8.00 -13.06
C VAL A 149 0.84 7.75 -12.42
N GLN A 150 1.05 6.58 -11.82
CA GLN A 150 2.31 6.23 -11.14
C GLN A 150 2.97 5.04 -11.88
N PRO A 151 4.10 5.23 -12.56
CA PRO A 151 4.75 4.15 -13.30
C PRO A 151 5.46 3.19 -12.34
N PHE A 152 5.00 1.93 -12.29
CA PHE A 152 5.67 0.84 -11.56
C PHE A 152 6.01 -0.32 -12.50
N THR A 153 7.10 -1.01 -12.19
CA THR A 153 7.53 -2.24 -12.85
C THR A 153 8.06 -3.22 -11.81
N GLN A 154 8.08 -4.50 -12.15
CA GLN A 154 8.56 -5.61 -11.33
C GLN A 154 9.13 -6.72 -12.23
N GLY A 155 9.87 -7.69 -11.73
CA GLY A 155 10.54 -8.67 -12.60
C GLY A 155 11.79 -8.11 -13.28
N THR A 156 12.44 -7.16 -12.60
CA THR A 156 13.76 -6.64 -12.96
C THR A 156 14.86 -7.37 -12.19
N ASP A 157 16.13 -7.05 -12.44
CA ASP A 157 17.26 -7.53 -11.63
C ASP A 157 17.39 -6.78 -10.28
N ALA A 158 16.54 -5.79 -10.04
CA ALA A 158 16.51 -4.98 -8.82
C ALA A 158 15.39 -5.39 -7.84
N ASP A 159 14.62 -6.43 -8.15
CA ASP A 159 13.51 -6.91 -7.31
C ASP A 159 13.40 -8.44 -7.31
N MET A 160 12.62 -8.98 -6.37
CA MET A 160 12.46 -10.44 -6.19
C MET A 160 11.23 -11.01 -6.90
N PHE A 161 10.51 -10.19 -7.69
CA PHE A 161 9.21 -10.57 -8.24
C PHE A 161 9.36 -11.14 -9.66
N PHE A 162 8.31 -11.80 -10.12
CA PHE A 162 8.26 -12.31 -11.49
C PHE A 162 7.73 -11.26 -12.47
N CYS A 163 8.05 -11.48 -13.74
CA CYS A 163 7.48 -10.73 -14.85
C CYS A 163 5.94 -10.75 -14.81
N PRO A 164 5.27 -9.60 -14.95
CA PRO A 164 3.85 -9.59 -15.20
C PRO A 164 3.55 -10.17 -16.61
N ASN A 165 2.31 -10.55 -16.84
CA ASN A 165 1.75 -11.07 -18.10
C ASN A 165 2.38 -12.37 -18.67
N GLY A 166 2.80 -13.30 -17.80
CA GLY A 166 3.07 -14.68 -18.22
C GLY A 166 4.40 -14.92 -18.94
N THR A 167 5.33 -13.95 -18.93
CA THR A 167 6.69 -14.12 -19.45
C THR A 167 7.53 -14.98 -18.50
N PHE A 168 7.14 -16.24 -18.28
CA PHE A 168 7.85 -17.09 -17.36
C PHE A 168 9.11 -17.73 -17.98
N TYR A 169 10.14 -17.82 -17.13
CA TYR A 169 11.28 -18.76 -17.18
C TYR A 169 12.54 -18.40 -17.97
N ARG A 170 12.62 -17.30 -18.74
CA ARG A 170 13.88 -16.96 -19.46
C ARG A 170 14.27 -15.48 -19.56
N ALA A 171 13.44 -14.55 -19.11
CA ALA A 171 13.77 -13.13 -19.20
C ALA A 171 13.82 -12.50 -17.80
N GLN A 172 15.01 -12.12 -17.35
CA GLN A 172 15.17 -11.07 -16.34
C GLN A 172 15.05 -9.72 -17.04
N ASN A 173 14.65 -8.66 -16.31
CA ASN A 173 14.45 -7.33 -16.90
C ASN A 173 13.42 -7.33 -18.05
N CYS A 174 12.35 -8.08 -17.83
CA CYS A 174 11.29 -8.36 -18.80
C CYS A 174 10.14 -7.34 -18.77
N SER A 175 9.98 -6.65 -17.64
CA SER A 175 8.90 -5.71 -17.43
C SER A 175 9.38 -4.30 -17.69
N HIS A 176 8.68 -3.63 -18.59
CA HIS A 176 8.75 -2.19 -18.77
C HIS A 176 7.36 -1.63 -18.53
N TRP A 177 7.30 -0.40 -18.04
CA TRP A 177 6.02 0.29 -17.93
C TRP A 177 5.49 0.62 -19.34
N ASP A 178 4.38 -0.01 -19.72
CA ASP A 178 3.68 0.25 -20.98
C ASP A 178 2.50 1.21 -20.73
N PHE A 179 2.72 2.48 -21.09
CA PHE A 179 1.69 3.50 -20.94
C PHE A 179 0.49 3.30 -21.87
N GLU A 180 0.66 2.74 -23.07
CA GLU A 180 -0.46 2.55 -24.00
C GLU A 180 -1.32 1.36 -23.58
N ALA A 181 -0.76 0.32 -22.96
CA ALA A 181 -1.54 -0.72 -22.31
C ALA A 181 -2.44 -0.16 -21.19
N GLU A 182 -1.91 0.74 -20.36
CA GLU A 182 -2.68 1.41 -19.30
C GLU A 182 -3.77 2.34 -19.88
N VAL A 183 -3.47 3.08 -20.94
CA VAL A 183 -4.47 3.87 -21.69
C VAL A 183 -5.63 2.98 -22.11
N GLN A 184 -5.36 1.85 -22.76
CA GLN A 184 -6.41 0.96 -23.25
C GLN A 184 -7.24 0.38 -22.10
N ARG A 185 -6.62 0.08 -20.95
CA ARG A 185 -7.33 -0.35 -19.73
C ARG A 185 -8.30 0.74 -19.26
N CYS A 186 -7.82 1.97 -19.13
CA CYS A 186 -8.60 3.10 -18.65
C CYS A 186 -9.71 3.52 -19.62
N GLU A 187 -9.48 3.46 -20.93
CA GLU A 187 -10.50 3.73 -21.95
C GLU A 187 -11.61 2.68 -21.90
N ARG A 188 -11.27 1.39 -21.74
CA ARG A 188 -12.27 0.31 -21.62
C ARG A 188 -13.10 0.43 -20.34
N GLN A 189 -12.47 0.76 -19.22
CA GLN A 189 -13.13 0.72 -17.91
C GLN A 189 -13.87 2.01 -17.58
N TRP A 190 -13.32 3.16 -17.96
CA TRP A 190 -13.79 4.47 -17.53
C TRP A 190 -14.07 5.43 -18.70
N GLY A 191 -13.73 5.07 -19.94
CA GLY A 191 -13.89 5.97 -21.09
C GLY A 191 -12.98 7.21 -21.05
N VAL A 192 -11.89 7.15 -20.28
CA VAL A 192 -10.94 8.27 -20.10
C VAL A 192 -9.53 7.85 -20.50
N ARG A 193 -8.76 8.83 -20.99
CA ARG A 193 -7.33 8.67 -21.27
C ARG A 193 -6.51 9.30 -20.12
N PRO A 194 -5.58 8.56 -19.49
CA PRO A 194 -4.74 9.11 -18.44
C PRO A 194 -3.83 10.24 -18.94
N ARG A 195 -3.63 11.27 -18.12
CA ARG A 195 -2.74 12.40 -18.39
C ARG A 195 -1.46 12.25 -17.58
N LYS A 196 -0.52 11.42 -18.05
CA LYS A 196 0.69 11.03 -17.27
C LYS A 196 1.55 12.18 -16.75
N ASP A 197 1.62 13.30 -17.46
CA ASP A 197 2.41 14.46 -17.04
C ASP A 197 1.63 15.43 -16.14
N TRP A 198 0.32 15.25 -15.99
CA TRP A 198 -0.55 16.23 -15.32
C TRP A 198 -0.14 16.50 -13.88
N ALA A 199 0.04 15.45 -13.06
CA ALA A 199 0.43 15.64 -11.66
C ALA A 199 1.76 16.41 -11.54
N ARG A 200 2.75 16.11 -12.39
CA ARG A 200 4.03 16.80 -12.40
C ARG A 200 3.91 18.27 -12.81
N LEU A 201 3.08 18.56 -13.82
CA LEU A 201 2.91 19.91 -14.35
C LEU A 201 2.00 20.78 -13.47
N ALA A 202 0.92 20.21 -12.93
CA ALA A 202 -0.08 20.92 -12.14
C ALA A 202 0.32 21.04 -10.66
N LEU A 203 1.05 20.07 -10.12
CA LEU A 203 1.48 20.02 -8.70
C LEU A 203 2.98 20.28 -8.51
N ALA A 204 3.64 20.84 -9.52
CA ALA A 204 5.05 21.27 -9.53
C ALA A 204 6.13 20.19 -9.34
N GLY A 205 5.76 18.91 -9.13
CA GLY A 205 6.72 17.82 -9.02
C GLY A 205 7.65 17.97 -7.81
N LYS A 206 8.93 17.58 -7.95
CA LYS A 206 9.92 17.62 -6.84
C LYS A 206 10.73 18.92 -6.78
N ASP A 207 10.73 19.74 -7.83
CA ASP A 207 11.48 21.00 -7.88
C ASP A 207 10.59 22.16 -7.46
N ILE A 208 10.42 22.30 -6.15
CA ILE A 208 9.53 23.29 -5.52
C ILE A 208 10.31 24.24 -4.60
N PRO A 209 11.29 25.02 -5.10
CA PRO A 209 12.14 25.86 -4.27
C PRO A 209 11.38 27.00 -3.56
N SER A 210 10.20 27.37 -4.07
CA SER A 210 9.30 28.34 -3.43
C SER A 210 8.43 27.73 -2.32
N ALA A 211 8.48 26.41 -2.12
CA ALA A 211 7.75 25.75 -1.06
C ALA A 211 8.24 26.22 0.32
N SER A 212 7.28 26.46 1.20
CA SER A 212 7.55 26.84 2.58
C SER A 212 6.52 26.21 3.50
N ASN A 213 6.91 26.07 4.77
CA ASN A 213 6.08 25.51 5.83
C ASN A 213 5.54 24.10 5.52
N ILE A 214 6.43 23.22 5.05
CA ILE A 214 6.11 21.82 4.78
C ILE A 214 7.16 20.93 5.46
N VAL A 215 6.68 19.85 6.08
CA VAL A 215 7.51 18.74 6.56
C VAL A 215 7.19 17.54 5.68
N PHE A 216 8.21 17.02 4.99
CA PHE A 216 8.12 15.79 4.21
C PHE A 216 8.67 14.64 5.05
N SER A 217 7.83 14.01 5.87
CA SER A 217 8.20 12.82 6.64
C SER A 217 8.19 11.57 5.76
N ASN A 218 9.22 10.73 5.88
CA ASN A 218 9.32 9.46 5.15
C ASN A 218 9.91 8.39 6.06
N GLY A 219 9.20 7.28 6.22
CA GLY A 219 9.74 6.06 6.79
C GLY A 219 10.65 5.35 5.79
N LEU A 220 11.87 4.95 6.18
CA LEU A 220 12.80 4.29 5.24
C LEU A 220 12.44 2.83 4.95
N GLN A 221 11.51 2.24 5.72
CA GLN A 221 10.96 0.91 5.41
C GLN A 221 9.71 0.99 4.52
N ASP A 222 9.17 2.18 4.28
CA ASP A 222 8.02 2.39 3.41
C ASP A 222 8.45 2.33 1.93
N PRO A 223 7.94 1.41 1.09
CA PRO A 223 8.30 1.39 -0.33
C PRO A 223 7.97 2.72 -1.05
N TRP A 224 7.02 3.51 -0.55
CA TRP A 224 6.65 4.80 -1.13
C TRP A 224 7.70 5.90 -0.95
N HIS A 225 8.66 5.76 -0.03
CA HIS A 225 9.65 6.82 0.25
C HIS A 225 10.50 7.18 -0.98
N GLY A 226 10.75 6.23 -1.89
CA GLY A 226 11.47 6.48 -3.15
C GLY A 226 10.77 7.53 -4.04
N GLY A 227 9.44 7.62 -3.94
CA GLY A 227 8.63 8.65 -4.61
C GLY A 227 8.68 10.02 -3.95
N GLY A 228 9.12 10.11 -2.69
CA GLY A 228 9.02 11.31 -1.85
C GLY A 228 10.14 12.35 -2.03
N VAL A 229 10.14 13.33 -1.12
CA VAL A 229 11.19 14.36 -0.96
C VAL A 229 12.08 13.95 0.22
N LEU A 230 13.30 13.50 -0.10
CA LEU A 230 14.22 12.89 0.88
C LEU A 230 15.32 13.84 1.39
N ARG A 231 15.28 15.10 0.97
CA ARG A 231 16.21 16.15 1.40
C ARG A 231 15.46 17.45 1.62
N SER A 232 15.86 18.21 2.64
CA SER A 232 15.31 19.55 2.86
C SER A 232 15.56 20.43 1.65
N LEU A 233 14.53 21.15 1.21
CA LEU A 233 14.57 22.07 0.07
C LEU A 233 14.86 23.49 0.52
N SER A 234 14.50 23.83 1.76
CA SER A 234 14.79 25.11 2.42
C SER A 234 14.77 24.95 3.95
N GLU A 235 14.97 26.03 4.69
CA GLU A 235 14.82 26.04 6.16
C GLU A 235 13.36 25.81 6.64
N SER A 236 12.38 25.92 5.73
CA SER A 236 10.96 25.81 6.06
C SER A 236 10.23 24.70 5.29
N ALA A 237 10.86 24.14 4.26
CA ALA A 237 10.44 22.94 3.54
C ALA A 237 11.46 21.83 3.83
N VAL A 238 11.23 21.09 4.91
CA VAL A 238 12.21 20.17 5.49
C VAL A 238 11.84 18.72 5.23
N ALA A 239 12.84 17.85 5.04
CA ALA A 239 12.64 16.40 4.99
C ALA A 239 12.96 15.78 6.37
N VAL A 240 12.11 14.87 6.83
CA VAL A 240 12.28 14.13 8.08
C VAL A 240 12.29 12.65 7.73
N LEU A 241 13.42 11.98 7.98
CA LEU A 241 13.57 10.56 7.66
C LEU A 241 13.50 9.73 8.94
N LEU A 242 12.69 8.68 8.92
CA LEU A 242 12.49 7.75 10.02
C LEU A 242 13.07 6.38 9.63
N PRO A 243 14.33 6.06 9.97
CA PRO A 243 14.95 4.78 9.61
C PRO A 243 14.12 3.54 10.02
N SER A 244 13.46 3.60 11.18
CA SER A 244 12.62 2.52 11.70
C SER A 244 11.18 2.58 11.20
N GLY A 245 10.79 3.64 10.50
CA GLY A 245 9.41 3.88 10.11
C GLY A 245 9.00 3.19 8.82
N ALA A 246 7.80 2.61 8.82
CA ALA A 246 7.07 2.18 7.63
C ALA A 246 6.11 3.31 7.16
N HIS A 247 5.03 2.97 6.46
CA HIS A 247 4.16 3.96 5.80
C HIS A 247 3.54 4.94 6.82
N HIS A 248 4.00 6.21 6.76
CA HIS A 248 3.57 7.36 7.59
C HIS A 248 3.33 7.05 9.09
N ILE A 249 4.23 6.28 9.73
CA ILE A 249 4.10 5.86 11.13
C ILE A 249 4.03 7.04 12.13
N ASP A 250 4.62 8.18 11.77
CA ASP A 250 4.58 9.45 12.49
C ASP A 250 3.15 9.93 12.76
N LEU A 251 2.22 9.66 11.83
CA LEU A 251 0.80 10.01 11.94
C LEU A 251 -0.03 9.02 12.75
N MET A 252 0.51 7.84 13.05
CA MET A 252 -0.19 6.83 13.85
C MET A 252 -0.28 7.27 15.32
N PHE A 253 -1.27 6.76 16.05
CA PHE A 253 -1.34 6.98 17.49
C PHE A 253 -0.08 6.45 18.19
N THR A 254 0.33 7.12 19.26
CA THR A 254 1.47 6.68 20.06
C THR A 254 1.21 5.31 20.67
N ASP A 255 2.16 4.41 20.50
CA ASP A 255 2.17 3.08 21.11
C ASP A 255 3.37 2.94 22.05
N ALA A 256 3.28 2.03 23.04
CA ALA A 256 4.39 1.77 23.94
C ALA A 256 5.62 1.20 23.21
N GLU A 257 5.42 0.48 22.11
CA GLU A 257 6.48 -0.09 21.29
C GLU A 257 7.31 0.97 20.56
N ASP A 258 6.77 2.19 20.34
CA ASP A 258 7.52 3.32 19.77
C ASP A 258 8.75 3.68 20.62
N ALA A 259 8.73 3.40 21.94
CA ALA A 259 9.85 3.68 22.82
C ALA A 259 11.13 2.90 22.47
N LYS A 260 11.01 1.79 21.72
CA LYS A 260 12.15 0.99 21.23
C LYS A 260 12.79 1.59 19.97
N TYR A 261 12.10 2.53 19.31
CA TYR A 261 12.47 3.13 18.03
C TYR A 261 12.45 4.67 18.15
N PRO A 262 13.49 5.24 18.80
CA PRO A 262 13.47 6.65 19.22
C PRO A 262 13.38 7.65 18.04
N ASP A 263 13.71 7.24 16.82
CA ASP A 263 13.57 8.05 15.62
C ASP A 263 12.10 8.40 15.31
N ILE A 264 11.14 7.52 15.63
CA ILE A 264 9.70 7.80 15.47
C ILE A 264 9.26 8.92 16.41
N GLY A 265 9.64 8.81 17.69
CA GLY A 265 9.34 9.84 18.68
C GLY A 265 10.01 11.19 18.36
N ALA A 266 11.27 11.14 17.89
CA ALA A 266 12.02 12.33 17.49
C ALA A 266 11.38 13.03 16.28
N ALA A 267 10.93 12.29 15.27
CA ALA A 267 10.24 12.84 14.10
C ALA A 267 8.95 13.59 14.51
N ARG A 268 8.11 12.97 15.34
CA ARG A 268 6.87 13.58 15.85
C ARG A 268 7.13 14.88 16.63
N GLU A 269 8.20 14.95 17.43
CA GLU A 269 8.53 16.20 18.14
C GLU A 269 9.08 17.28 17.21
N LEU A 270 9.85 16.89 16.18
CA LEU A 270 10.34 17.81 15.16
C LEU A 270 9.18 18.40 14.34
N GLU A 271 8.27 17.56 13.85
CA GLU A 271 7.02 17.96 13.19
C GLU A 271 6.22 18.95 14.04
N ARG A 272 6.02 18.61 15.33
CA ARG A 272 5.32 19.48 16.29
C ARG A 272 6.03 20.82 16.47
N THR A 273 7.35 20.84 16.47
CA THR A 273 8.16 22.06 16.55
C THR A 273 7.93 22.97 15.34
N HIS A 274 7.93 22.39 14.13
CA HIS A 274 7.60 23.12 12.90
C HIS A 274 6.17 23.65 12.91
N MET A 275 5.17 22.83 13.26
CA MET A 275 3.77 23.26 13.36
C MET A 275 3.59 24.40 14.37
N ARG A 276 4.20 24.32 15.55
CA ARG A 276 4.17 25.40 16.56
C ARG A 276 4.81 26.68 16.04
N ARG A 277 5.91 26.59 15.27
CA ARG A 277 6.55 27.74 14.62
C ARG A 277 5.58 28.41 13.64
N TRP A 278 4.90 27.65 12.78
CA TRP A 278 3.96 28.20 11.81
C TRP A 278 2.76 28.86 12.46
N VAL A 279 2.16 28.25 13.49
CA VAL A 279 1.05 28.84 14.24
C VAL A 279 1.46 30.16 14.91
N ARG A 280 2.66 30.24 15.47
CA ARG A 280 3.19 31.50 16.04
C ARG A 280 3.45 32.55 14.96
N GLY A 281 3.98 32.15 13.81
CA GLY A 281 4.26 33.03 12.68
C GLY A 281 2.98 33.64 12.10
N ALA A 282 1.92 32.84 11.95
CA ALA A 282 0.64 33.28 11.37
C ALA A 282 -0.18 34.20 12.30
N ARG A 283 0.18 34.30 13.58
CA ARG A 283 -0.45 35.19 14.56
C ARG A 283 0.18 36.58 14.62
N ARG A 284 1.29 36.80 13.92
CA ARG A 284 1.95 38.10 13.79
C ARG A 284 1.45 38.80 12.53
#